data_AF-A0A1C7P6M7-F1
#
_entry.id   AF-A0A1C7P6M7-F1
#
_cell.length_a   1.000
_cell.length_b   1.000
_cell.length_c   1.000
_cell.angle_alpha   90.00
_cell.angle_beta   90.00
_cell.angle_gamma   90.00
#
_symmetry.space_group_name_H-M   'P 1'
#
loop_
_entity.id
_entity.type
_entity.pdbx_description
1 polymer ?
#
loop_
_entity_poly.entity_id
_entity_poly.type
_entity_poly.pdbx_seq_one_letter_code
_entity_poly.pdbx_strand_id
1 'polypeptide(L)' 'MFRLHSDWPQIIKELRTVHGIGLTEAIEAAFSHAGCRRWCNRRMNLFERCRKQAAHHLRVHGSEGLIVYENGLFRVR' A
#
# COMPACT_ATOMS: atom_id res chain seq x y z
N MET A 1 9.55 15.00 -1.61
CA MET A 1 10.36 14.08 -0.78
C MET A 1 9.41 13.39 0.19
N PHE A 2 9.15 12.09 0.03
CA PHE A 2 8.21 11.34 0.87
C PHE A 2 8.70 11.31 2.31
N ARG A 3 7.98 11.94 3.24
CA ARG A 3 8.29 11.82 4.67
C ARG A 3 7.76 10.47 5.15
N LEU A 4 8.66 9.56 5.48
CA LEU A 4 8.39 8.21 6.04
C LEU A 4 7.61 8.20 7.37
N HIS A 5 7.23 9.37 7.90
CA HIS A 5 6.44 9.56 9.12
C HIS A 5 4.95 9.83 8.85
N SER A 6 4.55 10.09 7.60
CA SER A 6 3.14 10.26 7.23
C SER A 6 2.43 8.90 7.24
N ASP A 7 1.19 8.86 7.72
CA ASP A 7 0.36 7.65 7.62
C ASP A 7 -0.01 7.35 6.16
N TRP A 8 -0.43 6.11 5.88
CA TRP A 8 -0.76 5.68 4.52
C TRP A 8 -1.81 6.59 3.83
N PRO A 9 -2.91 6.99 4.51
CA PRO A 9 -3.88 7.93 3.93
C PRO A 9 -3.25 9.26 3.52
N GLN A 10 -2.35 9.82 4.33
CA GLN A 10 -1.68 11.08 4.04
C GLN A 10 -0.76 10.97 2.82
N ILE A 11 0.01 9.88 2.71
CA ILE A 11 0.87 9.61 1.54
C ILE A 11 0.03 9.58 0.25
N ILE A 12 -1.09 8.86 0.27
CA ILE A 12 -1.98 8.76 -0.89
C ILE A 12 -2.62 10.11 -1.20
N LYS A 13 -3.05 10.87 -0.18
CA LYS A 13 -3.61 12.22 -0.37
C LYS A 13 -2.59 13.15 -1.04
N GLU A 14 -1.35 13.17 -0.56
CA GLU A 14 -0.27 13.98 -1.13
C GLU A 14 -0.01 13.62 -2.59
N LEU A 15 0.07 12.33 -2.92
CA LEU A 15 0.26 11.85 -4.29
C LEU A 15 -0.88 12.31 -5.22
N ARG A 16 -2.13 12.16 -4.78
CA ARG A 16 -3.30 12.61 -5.54
C ARG A 16 -3.28 14.11 -5.76
N THR A 17 -2.93 14.89 -4.75
CA THR A 17 -2.88 16.36 -4.86
C THR A 17 -1.72 16.84 -5.74
N VAL A 18 -0.53 16.27 -5.60
CA VAL A 18 0.68 16.69 -6.34
C VAL A 18 0.57 16.33 -7.82
N HIS A 19 0.04 15.16 -8.14
CA HIS A 19 0.01 14.65 -9.51
C HIS A 19 -1.36 14.80 -10.19
N GLY A 20 -2.40 15.21 -9.47
CA GLY A 20 -3.76 15.32 -10.03
C GLY A 20 -4.39 13.97 -10.39
N ILE A 21 -3.95 12.89 -9.75
CA ILE A 21 -4.31 11.51 -10.09
C ILE A 21 -5.40 10.92 -9.18
N GLY A 22 -6.06 9.87 -9.67
CA GLY A 22 -7.04 9.08 -8.95
C GLY A 22 -6.46 8.26 -7.81
N LEU A 23 -7.34 7.59 -7.05
CA LEU A 23 -6.93 6.76 -5.90
C LEU A 23 -6.06 5.58 -6.34
N THR A 24 -6.46 4.85 -7.38
CA THR A 24 -5.73 3.68 -7.88
C THR A 24 -4.34 4.07 -8.36
N GLU A 25 -4.25 5.08 -9.22
CA GLU A 25 -2.99 5.62 -9.76
C GLU A 25 -2.07 6.11 -8.64
N ALA A 26 -2.61 6.73 -7.59
CA ALA A 26 -1.81 7.15 -6.44
C ALA A 26 -1.26 5.95 -5.65
N ILE A 27 -2.03 4.87 -5.51
CA ILE A 27 -1.58 3.64 -4.85
C ILE A 27 -0.48 2.98 -5.69
N GLU A 28 -0.63 2.93 -7.01
CA GLU A 28 0.39 2.41 -7.93
C GLU A 28 1.68 3.24 -7.91
N ALA A 29 1.56 4.57 -7.91
CA ALA A 29 2.70 5.47 -7.77
C ALA A 29 3.41 5.29 -6.42
N ALA A 30 2.64 5.14 -5.33
CA ALA A 30 3.21 4.84 -4.02
C ALA A 30 3.95 3.50 -4.02
N PHE A 31 3.35 2.46 -4.58
CA PHE A 31 3.95 1.13 -4.65
C PHE A 31 5.08 1.01 -5.67
N SER A 32 5.21 1.94 -6.63
CA SER A 32 6.41 2.05 -7.47
C SER A 32 7.65 2.46 -6.65
N HIS A 33 7.48 3.10 -5.49
CA HIS A 33 8.58 3.52 -4.64
C HIS A 33 9.01 2.42 -3.64
N ALA A 34 10.24 1.93 -3.76
CA ALA A 34 10.76 0.83 -2.94
C ALA A 34 10.68 1.08 -1.42
N GLY A 35 10.86 2.33 -0.98
CA GLY A 35 10.71 2.70 0.43
C GLY A 35 9.28 2.53 0.94
N CYS A 36 8.29 2.89 0.12
CA CYS A 36 6.88 2.76 0.46
C CYS A 36 6.46 1.28 0.47
N ARG A 37 6.94 0.48 -0.51
CA ARG A 37 6.74 -0.98 -0.51
C ARG A 37 7.23 -1.64 0.78
N ARG A 38 8.48 -1.36 1.18
CA ARG A 38 9.07 -1.91 2.41
C ARG A 38 8.29 -1.49 3.64
N TRP A 39 7.91 -0.22 3.72
CA TRP A 39 7.11 0.31 4.83
C TRP A 39 5.74 -0.36 4.91
N CYS A 40 5.01 -0.48 3.80
CA CYS A 40 3.71 -1.16 3.75
C CYS A 40 3.83 -2.64 4.10
N ASN A 41 4.80 -3.36 3.53
CA ASN A 41 5.05 -4.77 3.87
C ASN A 41 5.29 -4.95 5.37
N ARG A 42 6.12 -4.10 5.97
CA ARG A 42 6.36 -4.15 7.42
C ARG A 42 5.08 -3.89 8.21
N ARG A 43 4.28 -2.89 7.85
CA ARG A 43 3.06 -2.52 8.58
C ARG A 43 1.97 -3.59 8.47
N MET A 44 1.74 -4.16 7.28
CA MET A 44 0.73 -5.22 7.07
C MET A 44 1.02 -6.48 7.90
N ASN A 45 2.30 -6.81 8.09
CA ASN A 45 2.67 -8.00 8.85
C ASN A 45 2.76 -7.74 10.37
N LEU A 46 3.13 -6.52 10.80
CA LEU A 46 3.24 -6.17 12.23
C LEU A 46 1.90 -5.76 12.88
N PHE A 47 1.03 -5.03 12.20
CA PHE A 47 -0.17 -4.44 12.81
C PHE A 47 -1.45 -5.11 12.29
N GLU A 48 -2.28 -5.60 13.20
CA GLU A 48 -3.52 -6.34 12.87
C GLU A 48 -4.48 -5.52 11.98
N ARG A 49 -4.64 -4.22 12.27
CA ARG A 49 -5.48 -3.32 11.45
C ARG A 49 -5.00 -3.27 10.01
N CYS A 50 -3.69 -3.16 9.79
CA CYS A 50 -3.11 -3.15 8.45
C CYS A 50 -3.25 -4.52 7.77
N ARG A 51 -3.11 -5.61 8.52
CA ARG A 51 -3.32 -6.98 8.03
C ARG A 51 -4.75 -7.19 7.54
N LYS A 52 -5.75 -6.72 8.30
CA LYS A 52 -7.18 -6.80 7.91
C LYS A 52 -7.46 -6.03 6.61
N GLN A 53 -6.85 -4.86 6.43
CA GLN A 53 -6.98 -4.09 5.19
C GLN A 53 -6.30 -4.81 4.00
N ALA A 54 -5.12 -5.38 4.21
CA ALA A 54 -4.41 -6.17 3.20
C ALA A 54 -5.22 -7.40 2.77
N ALA A 55 -5.78 -8.13 3.73
CA ALA A 55 -6.64 -9.28 3.48
C ALA A 55 -7.93 -8.89 2.74
N HIS A 56 -8.54 -7.75 3.12
CA HIS A 56 -9.71 -7.23 2.42
C HIS A 56 -9.38 -6.89 0.96
N HIS A 57 -8.25 -6.21 0.71
CA HIS A 57 -7.81 -5.90 -0.65
C HIS A 57 -7.59 -7.17 -1.48
N LEU A 58 -6.89 -8.16 -0.93
CA LEU A 58 -6.71 -9.46 -1.59
C LEU A 58 -8.05 -10.14 -1.90
N ARG A 59 -9.03 -10.07 -0.99
CA ARG A 59 -10.37 -10.64 -1.19
C ARG A 59 -11.16 -9.93 -2.29
N VAL A 60 -11.03 -8.62 -2.42
CA VAL A 60 -11.78 -7.81 -3.40
C VAL A 60 -11.14 -7.90 -4.79
N HIS A 61 -9.81 -7.86 -4.87
CA HIS A 61 -9.08 -7.74 -6.14
C HIS A 61 -8.45 -9.06 -6.63
N GLY A 62 -8.39 -10.09 -5.76
CA GLY A 62 -7.87 -11.41 -6.14
C GLY A 62 -6.43 -11.36 -6.66
N SER A 63 -6.17 -12.12 -7.73
CA SER A 63 -4.86 -12.21 -8.39
C SER A 63 -4.42 -10.93 -9.09
N GLU A 64 -5.34 -10.02 -9.37
CA GLU A 64 -5.07 -8.73 -10.02
C GLU A 64 -4.75 -7.62 -9.00
N GLY A 65 -4.85 -7.93 -7.71
CA GLY A 65 -4.52 -7.00 -6.64
C GLY A 65 -3.04 -6.66 -6.56
N LEU A 66 -2.75 -5.46 -6.05
CA LEU A 66 -1.38 -5.01 -5.78
C LEU A 66 -0.78 -5.64 -4.52
N ILE A 67 -1.61 -6.34 -3.73
CA ILE A 67 -1.20 -7.06 -2.52
C ILE A 67 -1.41 -8.55 -2.75
N VAL A 68 -0.36 -9.32 -2.47
CA VAL A 68 -0.37 -10.79 -2.51
C VAL A 68 -0.09 -11.36 -1.13
N TYR A 69 -0.48 -12.61 -0.92
CA TYR A 69 -0.13 -13.38 0.28
C TYR A 69 0.75 -14.55 -0.12
N GLU A 70 2.03 -14.49 0.25
CA GLU A 70 3.05 -15.44 -0.17
C GLU A 70 3.94 -15.81 1.03
N ASN A 71 4.25 -17.10 1.19
CA ASN A 71 5.10 -17.61 2.26
C ASN A 71 4.65 -17.16 3.67
N GLY A 72 3.33 -17.09 3.90
CA GLY A 72 2.75 -16.67 5.18
C GLY A 72 2.78 -15.17 5.44
N LEU A 73 3.13 -14.34 4.46
CA LEU A 73 3.28 -12.89 4.62
C LEU A 73 2.51 -12.11 3.55
N PHE A 74 1.95 -10.98 3.94
CA PHE A 74 1.40 -10.01 2.98
C PHE A 74 2.53 -9.21 2.33
N ARG A 75 2.48 -9.07 1.00
CA ARG A 75 3.48 -8.35 0.22
C ARG A 75 2.83 -7.49 -0.86
N VAL A 76 3.39 -6.31 -1.09
CA VAL A 76 3.12 -5.50 -2.28
C VAL A 76 3.86 -6.10 -3.48
N ARG A 77 3.14 -6.32 -4.58
CA ARG A 77 3.63 -6.87 -5.85
C ARG A 77 4.62 -5.95 -6.55
#